data_AF-A0A108ESP4-F1
#
_entry.id   AF-A0A108ESP4-F1
#
_cell.length_a   1.000
_cell.length_b   1.000
_cell.length_c   1.000
_cell.angle_alpha   90.00
_cell.angle_beta   90.00
_cell.angle_gamma   90.00
#
_symmetry.space_group_name_H-M   'P 1'
#
loop_
_entity.id
_entity.type
_entity.pdbx_description
1 polymer ?
#
loop_
_entity_poly.entity_id
_entity_poly.type
_entity_poly.pdbx_seq_one_letter_code
_entity_poly.pdbx_strand_id
1 'polypeptide(L)'
;MRPAFSVVFLTTLCGAAQGLLLTLVIVEALTRATGVVVAESFYVTGAALSVGLGALGLLASFFHLGHPERAWRAIAMWRTSWLSRECIALPVFLAGTFAYGVAHALGWPGTLLIGAADALASVALFVCTAMIYACLRFLQEWASPLTLVNFVLLGCASGCTLATACAAWLAPSLVASLAPAACVLTLAGCTTRLASLARNARLRPKSTVQSATGIRNAKLEQKSRGFTASAFNTREFFHGKGNGTLRAVKAGFLLGAFAVPFVLTGALALAPTSAAAAFALGAAFVIQYAGLVAERWFFFADARHPQNIYYQCAS
;
A
#
# COMPACT_ATOMS: atom_id res chain seq x y z
N MET A 1 -7.17 15.31 -4.20
CA MET A 1 -6.22 15.63 -5.31
C MET A 1 -6.38 14.62 -6.45
N ARG A 2 -5.88 14.87 -7.68
CA ARG A 2 -5.96 13.88 -8.78
C ARG A 2 -5.05 12.68 -8.46
N PRO A 3 -5.59 11.45 -8.34
CA PRO A 3 -4.75 10.29 -8.05
C PRO A 3 -3.93 9.88 -9.28
N ALA A 4 -2.61 9.79 -9.14
CA ALA A 4 -1.74 9.21 -10.16
C ALA A 4 -1.78 7.68 -10.06
N PHE A 5 -2.31 7.01 -11.09
CA PHE A 5 -2.44 5.55 -11.08
C PHE A 5 -1.10 4.82 -10.96
N SER A 6 -0.03 5.37 -11.54
CA SER A 6 1.35 4.88 -11.35
C SER A 6 1.74 4.75 -9.88
N VAL A 7 1.43 5.77 -9.06
CA VAL A 7 1.73 5.78 -7.62
C VAL A 7 0.78 4.85 -6.85
N VAL A 8 -0.49 4.77 -7.26
CA VAL A 8 -1.46 3.80 -6.71
C VAL A 8 -0.97 2.37 -6.91
N PHE A 9 -0.54 2.02 -8.13
CA PHE A 9 -0.01 0.69 -8.43
C PHE A 9 1.32 0.44 -7.73
N LEU A 10 2.27 1.38 -7.75
CA LEU A 10 3.53 1.29 -7.01
C LEU A 10 3.29 0.91 -5.54
N THR A 11 2.49 1.70 -4.83
CA THR A 11 2.32 1.54 -3.38
C THR A 11 1.50 0.31 -2.99
N THR A 12 0.59 -0.16 -3.85
CA THR A 12 -0.22 -1.36 -3.57
C THR A 12 0.51 -2.65 -3.93
N LEU A 13 1.22 -2.67 -5.07
CA LEU A 13 2.03 -3.82 -5.49
C LEU A 13 3.23 -4.04 -4.57
N CYS A 14 4.00 -2.99 -4.26
CA CYS A 14 5.12 -3.09 -3.34
C CYS A 14 4.65 -3.48 -1.93
N GLY A 15 3.52 -2.93 -1.46
CA GLY A 15 2.95 -3.31 -0.17
C GLY A 15 2.61 -4.80 -0.07
N ALA A 16 1.98 -5.37 -1.11
CA ALA A 16 1.69 -6.80 -1.16
C ALA A 16 2.95 -7.67 -1.25
N ALA A 17 3.95 -7.25 -2.04
CA ALA A 17 5.26 -7.90 -2.13
C ALA A 17 5.96 -7.94 -0.77
N GLN A 18 6.06 -6.79 -0.10
CA GLN A 18 6.67 -6.65 1.22
C GLN A 18 5.96 -7.53 2.26
N GLY A 19 4.63 -7.52 2.28
CA GLY A 19 3.85 -8.38 3.18
C GLY A 19 4.02 -9.88 2.89
N LEU A 20 4.17 -10.26 1.62
CA LEU A 20 4.39 -11.65 1.22
C LEU A 20 5.76 -12.11 1.71
N LEU A 21 6.84 -11.38 1.44
CA LEU A 21 8.17 -11.69 1.97
C LEU A 21 8.13 -11.85 3.49
N LEU A 22 7.58 -10.87 4.21
CA LEU A 22 7.53 -10.93 5.68
C LEU A 22 6.81 -12.19 6.17
N THR A 23 5.74 -12.58 5.49
CA THR A 23 5.02 -13.82 5.81
C THR A 23 5.88 -15.06 5.56
N LEU A 24 6.60 -15.13 4.43
CA LEU A 24 7.49 -16.26 4.11
C LEU A 24 8.60 -16.41 5.18
N VAL A 25 9.25 -15.31 5.55
CA VAL A 25 10.34 -15.30 6.54
C VAL A 25 9.82 -15.71 7.92
N ILE A 26 8.62 -15.26 8.31
CA ILE A 26 7.97 -15.70 9.57
C ILE A 26 7.66 -17.20 9.53
N VAL A 27 7.13 -17.71 8.41
CA VAL A 27 6.88 -19.15 8.25
C VAL A 27 8.18 -19.93 8.35
N GLU A 28 9.26 -19.50 7.68
CA GLU A 28 10.55 -20.17 7.78
C GLU A 28 11.10 -20.18 9.21
N ALA A 29 11.03 -19.06 9.92
CA ALA A 29 11.47 -18.97 11.31
C ALA A 29 10.69 -19.94 12.22
N LEU A 30 9.36 -20.01 12.06
CA LEU A 30 8.49 -20.88 12.84
C LEU A 30 8.70 -22.35 12.51
N THR A 31 8.85 -22.70 11.24
CA THR A 31 9.07 -24.08 10.77
C THR A 31 10.40 -24.62 11.26
N ARG A 32 11.48 -23.82 11.21
CA ARG A 32 12.78 -24.16 11.81
C ARG A 32 12.70 -24.34 13.33
N ALA A 33 11.91 -23.51 14.02
CA ALA A 33 11.74 -23.62 15.47
C ALA A 33 10.90 -24.84 15.91
N THR A 34 9.91 -25.24 15.09
CA THR A 34 8.97 -26.33 15.40
C THR A 34 9.34 -27.67 14.77
N GLY A 35 10.30 -27.70 13.85
CA GLY A 35 10.70 -28.89 13.09
C GLY A 35 9.71 -29.31 11.99
N VAL A 36 8.69 -28.49 11.71
CA VAL A 36 7.74 -28.76 10.63
C VAL A 36 8.42 -28.54 9.29
N VAL A 37 8.40 -29.55 8.42
CA VAL A 37 8.97 -29.44 7.07
C VAL A 37 7.97 -28.78 6.13
N VAL A 38 8.40 -27.70 5.46
CA VAL A 38 7.65 -27.01 4.40
C VAL A 38 8.42 -27.16 3.10
N ALA A 39 7.70 -27.41 1.99
CA ALA A 39 8.32 -27.59 0.69
C ALA A 39 9.04 -26.31 0.23
N GLU A 40 10.27 -26.45 -0.27
CA GLU A 40 11.07 -25.34 -0.82
C GLU A 40 10.35 -24.57 -1.93
N SER A 41 9.51 -25.27 -2.70
CA SER A 41 8.67 -24.69 -3.75
C SER A 41 7.76 -23.56 -3.26
N PHE A 42 7.29 -23.61 -2.00
CA PHE A 42 6.53 -22.53 -1.38
C PHE A 42 7.35 -21.25 -1.22
N TYR A 43 8.57 -21.36 -0.69
CA TYR A 43 9.47 -20.22 -0.50
C TYR A 43 9.95 -19.66 -1.84
N VAL A 44 10.36 -20.52 -2.78
CA VAL A 44 10.82 -20.12 -4.12
C VAL A 44 9.71 -19.40 -4.89
N THR A 45 8.50 -19.99 -4.94
CA THR A 45 7.37 -19.39 -5.66
C THR A 45 6.89 -18.12 -4.98
N GLY A 46 6.82 -18.08 -3.65
CA GLY A 46 6.46 -16.89 -2.90
C GLY A 46 7.45 -15.75 -3.11
N ALA A 47 8.75 -16.03 -3.08
CA ALA A 47 9.79 -15.04 -3.36
C ALA A 47 9.70 -14.53 -4.80
N ALA A 48 9.49 -15.41 -5.79
CA ALA A 48 9.31 -15.02 -7.19
C ALA A 48 8.07 -14.12 -7.39
N LEU A 49 6.95 -14.44 -6.75
CA LEU A 49 5.75 -13.61 -6.77
C LEU A 49 5.98 -12.24 -6.11
N SER A 50 6.70 -12.21 -4.97
CA SER A 50 7.07 -10.97 -4.30
C SER A 50 7.94 -10.08 -5.18
N VAL A 51 8.99 -10.64 -5.79
CA VAL A 51 9.84 -9.92 -6.76
C VAL A 51 9.01 -9.44 -7.94
N GLY A 52 8.14 -10.28 -8.50
CA GLY A 52 7.28 -9.91 -9.62
C GLY A 52 6.37 -8.73 -9.31
N LEU A 53 5.67 -8.77 -8.17
CA LEU A 53 4.82 -7.67 -7.72
C LEU A 53 5.63 -6.40 -7.47
N GLY A 54 6.74 -6.48 -6.73
CA GLY A 54 7.59 -5.33 -6.44
C GLY A 54 8.25 -4.74 -7.69
N ALA A 55 8.64 -5.55 -8.67
CA ALA A 55 9.18 -5.11 -9.95
C ALA A 55 8.11 -4.43 -10.82
N LEU A 56 6.88 -4.95 -10.84
CA LEU A 56 5.75 -4.26 -11.49
C LEU A 56 5.44 -2.93 -10.81
N GLY A 57 5.53 -2.86 -9.49
CA GLY A 57 5.42 -1.61 -8.73
C GLY A 57 6.53 -0.62 -9.10
N LEU A 58 7.78 -1.07 -9.13
CA LEU A 58 8.93 -0.26 -9.56
C LEU A 58 8.74 0.24 -11.00
N LEU A 59 8.31 -0.62 -11.92
CA LEU A 59 8.01 -0.23 -13.30
C LEU A 59 6.90 0.82 -13.35
N ALA A 60 5.84 0.65 -12.55
CA ALA A 60 4.75 1.61 -12.44
C ALA A 60 5.26 3.02 -12.04
N SER A 61 6.31 3.10 -11.22
CA SER A 61 6.91 4.36 -10.80
C SER A 61 7.49 5.20 -11.95
N PHE A 62 7.90 4.60 -13.08
CA PHE A 62 8.45 5.38 -14.19
C PHE A 62 7.40 6.18 -14.95
N PHE A 63 6.14 5.72 -14.96
CA PHE A 63 5.09 6.35 -15.76
C PHE A 63 4.59 7.71 -15.23
N HIS A 64 5.05 8.17 -14.07
CA HIS A 64 4.80 9.55 -13.61
C HIS A 64 6.01 10.47 -13.71
N LEU A 65 7.16 9.98 -14.18
CA LEU A 65 8.34 10.81 -14.36
C LEU A 65 8.22 11.62 -15.65
N GLY A 66 8.48 12.93 -15.58
CA GLY A 66 8.58 13.75 -16.79
C GLY A 66 9.84 13.47 -17.61
N HIS A 67 10.93 13.04 -16.95
CA HIS A 67 12.23 12.74 -17.54
C HIS A 67 12.78 11.40 -16.98
N PRO A 68 12.26 10.24 -17.45
CA PRO A 68 12.64 8.93 -16.92
C PRO A 68 14.13 8.61 -17.10
N GLU A 69 14.80 9.19 -18.11
CA GLU A 69 16.23 9.04 -18.35
C GLU A 69 17.09 9.63 -17.21
N ARG A 70 16.52 10.51 -16.39
CA ARG A 70 17.17 11.16 -15.24
C ARG A 70 16.77 10.54 -13.91
N ALA A 71 16.02 9.43 -13.91
CA ALA A 71 15.52 8.77 -12.70
C ALA A 71 16.64 8.42 -11.71
N TRP A 72 17.83 8.06 -12.20
CA TRP A 72 18.99 7.75 -11.37
C TRP A 72 19.39 8.91 -10.44
N ARG A 73 19.09 10.17 -10.79
CA ARG A 73 19.38 11.34 -9.93
C ARG A 73 18.50 11.37 -8.68
N ALA A 74 17.39 10.63 -8.65
CA ALA A 74 16.49 10.58 -7.50
C ALA A 74 17.15 10.03 -6.23
N ILE A 75 18.26 9.28 -6.34
CA ILE A 75 18.98 8.71 -5.18
C ILE A 75 19.95 9.71 -4.52
N ALA A 76 20.20 10.88 -5.12
CA ALA A 76 21.25 11.79 -4.66
C ALA A 76 20.97 12.42 -3.28
N MET A 77 19.70 12.58 -2.90
CA MET A 77 19.27 13.33 -1.70
C MET A 77 18.78 12.43 -0.56
N TRP A 78 19.32 11.21 -0.44
CA TRP A 78 18.83 10.19 0.50
C TRP A 78 18.89 10.61 1.99
N ARG A 79 19.79 11.53 2.35
CA ARG A 79 19.88 12.05 3.73
C ARG A 79 18.68 12.89 4.13
N THR A 80 18.02 13.57 3.19
CA THR A 80 16.95 14.56 3.49
C THR A 80 15.61 14.24 2.82
N SER A 81 15.58 13.36 1.82
CA SER A 81 14.37 13.02 1.06
C SER A 81 13.90 11.59 1.31
N TRP A 82 12.66 11.44 1.77
CA TRP A 82 12.02 10.12 1.92
C TRP A 82 11.81 9.41 0.58
N LEU A 83 11.51 10.15 -0.49
CA LEU A 83 11.42 9.60 -1.84
C LEU A 83 12.75 9.01 -2.28
N SER A 84 13.86 9.71 -1.99
CA SER A 84 15.20 9.23 -2.33
C SER A 84 15.57 7.96 -1.56
N ARG A 85 15.14 7.85 -0.30
CA ARG A 85 15.29 6.62 0.50
C ARG A 85 14.46 5.46 -0.04
N GLU A 86 13.23 5.71 -0.51
CA GLU A 86 12.40 4.70 -1.18
C GLU A 86 13.07 4.18 -2.46
N CYS A 87 13.65 5.08 -3.29
CA CYS A 87 14.40 4.70 -4.49
C CYS A 87 15.60 3.79 -4.22
N ILE A 88 16.14 3.77 -2.99
CA ILE A 88 17.22 2.87 -2.56
C ILE A 88 16.65 1.61 -1.91
N ALA A 89 15.69 1.77 -0.99
CA ALA A 89 15.12 0.66 -0.23
C ALA A 89 14.38 -0.35 -1.12
N LEU A 90 13.69 0.11 -2.17
CA LEU A 90 12.95 -0.78 -3.07
C LEU A 90 13.86 -1.73 -3.86
N PRO A 91 14.93 -1.27 -4.55
CA PRO A 91 15.90 -2.18 -5.17
C PRO A 91 16.61 -3.11 -4.17
N VAL A 92 16.93 -2.63 -2.97
CA VAL A 92 17.55 -3.46 -1.92
C VAL A 92 16.60 -4.59 -1.50
N PHE A 93 15.33 -4.27 -1.25
CA PHE A 93 14.28 -5.26 -0.97
C PHE A 93 14.14 -6.28 -2.12
N LEU A 94 14.06 -5.82 -3.37
CA LEU A 94 13.95 -6.72 -4.52
C LEU A 94 15.14 -7.66 -4.66
N ALA A 95 16.37 -7.14 -4.47
CA ALA A 95 17.58 -7.93 -4.53
C ALA A 95 17.66 -8.95 -3.38
N GLY A 96 17.29 -8.55 -2.16
CA GLY A 96 17.22 -9.43 -1.00
C GLY A 96 16.19 -10.55 -1.19
N THR A 97 15.00 -10.22 -1.70
CA THR A 97 13.92 -11.20 -1.91
C THR A 97 14.31 -12.17 -3.03
N PHE A 98 14.96 -11.68 -4.08
CA PHE A 98 15.50 -12.54 -5.13
C PHE A 98 16.57 -13.50 -4.57
N ALA A 99 17.53 -12.97 -3.80
CA ALA A 99 18.56 -13.78 -3.16
C ALA A 99 17.96 -14.82 -2.20
N TYR A 100 16.91 -14.46 -1.46
CA TYR A 100 16.16 -15.36 -0.58
C TYR A 100 15.55 -16.53 -1.37
N GLY A 101 14.85 -16.24 -2.47
CA GLY A 101 14.27 -17.27 -3.34
C GLY A 101 15.33 -18.18 -3.99
N VAL A 102 16.43 -17.61 -4.47
CA VAL A 102 17.55 -18.38 -5.05
C VAL A 102 18.22 -19.27 -4.00
N ALA A 103 18.41 -18.77 -2.79
CA ALA A 103 18.99 -19.55 -1.70
C ALA A 103 18.13 -20.78 -1.36
N HIS A 104 16.80 -20.63 -1.33
CA HIS A 104 15.88 -21.76 -1.18
C HIS A 104 15.96 -22.74 -2.36
N ALA A 105 16.01 -22.23 -3.60
CA ALA A 105 16.12 -23.07 -4.80
C ALA A 105 17.42 -23.90 -4.83
N LEU A 106 18.51 -23.39 -4.25
CA LEU A 106 19.80 -24.06 -4.16
C LEU A 106 19.96 -24.91 -2.87
N GLY A 107 18.97 -24.93 -1.98
CA GLY A 107 19.06 -25.62 -0.69
C GLY A 107 20.14 -25.04 0.24
N TRP A 108 20.40 -23.74 0.15
CA TRP A 108 21.46 -23.09 0.93
C TRP A 108 21.04 -22.96 2.42
N PRO A 109 21.87 -23.35 3.39
CA PRO A 109 21.46 -23.41 4.80
C PRO A 109 21.15 -22.05 5.44
N GLY A 110 21.68 -20.96 4.86
CA GLY A 110 21.58 -19.59 5.38
C GLY A 110 20.37 -18.78 4.89
N THR A 111 19.33 -19.43 4.33
CA THR A 111 18.10 -18.75 3.83
C THR A 111 17.47 -17.81 4.85
N LEU A 112 17.29 -18.25 6.10
CA LEU A 112 16.68 -17.43 7.15
C LEU A 112 17.49 -16.16 7.45
N LEU A 113 18.81 -16.19 7.35
CA LEU A 113 19.64 -15.00 7.56
C LEU A 113 19.42 -13.97 6.45
N ILE A 114 19.34 -14.42 5.19
CA ILE A 114 19.01 -13.57 4.04
C ILE A 114 17.60 -13.01 4.22
N GLY A 115 16.62 -13.86 4.56
CA GLY A 115 15.24 -13.47 4.79
C GLY A 115 15.09 -12.46 5.94
N ALA A 116 15.79 -12.64 7.05
CA ALA A 116 15.77 -11.71 8.18
C ALA A 116 16.40 -10.35 7.83
N ALA A 117 17.51 -10.34 7.09
CA ALA A 117 18.11 -9.11 6.59
C ALA A 117 17.16 -8.38 5.62
N ASP A 118 16.49 -9.12 4.73
CA ASP A 118 15.55 -8.55 3.78
C ASP A 118 14.22 -8.11 4.42
N ALA A 119 13.81 -8.76 5.52
CA ALA A 119 12.69 -8.30 6.33
C ALA A 119 12.96 -6.89 6.91
N LEU A 120 14.21 -6.58 7.30
CA LEU A 120 14.59 -5.23 7.71
C LEU A 120 14.52 -4.24 6.54
N ALA A 121 14.96 -4.64 5.34
CA ALA A 121 14.83 -3.82 4.13
C ALA A 121 13.36 -3.56 3.78
N SER A 122 12.50 -4.57 3.90
CA SER A 122 11.05 -4.46 3.72
C SER A 122 10.42 -3.49 4.73
N VAL A 123 10.79 -3.56 6.02
CA VAL A 123 10.32 -2.61 7.03
C VAL A 123 10.81 -1.19 6.73
N ALA A 124 12.08 -1.02 6.36
CA ALA A 124 12.63 0.26 5.96
C ALA A 124 11.89 0.84 4.75
N LEU A 125 11.55 0.02 3.76
CA LEU A 125 10.78 0.43 2.60
C LEU A 125 9.37 0.89 2.98
N PHE A 126 8.64 0.15 3.85
CA PHE A 126 7.34 0.60 4.35
C PHE A 126 7.41 1.98 5.01
N VAL A 127 8.44 2.20 5.84
CA VAL A 127 8.67 3.49 6.49
C VAL A 127 8.94 4.56 5.44
N CYS A 128 9.81 4.31 4.46
CA CYS A 128 10.12 5.26 3.41
C CYS A 128 8.86 5.66 2.62
N THR A 129 8.12 4.69 2.10
CA THR A 129 6.89 4.91 1.32
C THR A 129 5.84 5.69 2.12
N ALA A 130 5.58 5.30 3.37
CA ALA A 130 4.59 6.00 4.19
C ALA A 130 5.01 7.43 4.54
N MET A 131 6.30 7.65 4.83
CA MET A 131 6.81 8.95 5.25
C MET A 131 6.80 9.98 4.13
N ILE A 132 6.83 9.58 2.86
CA ILE A 132 6.57 10.49 1.72
C ILE A 132 5.26 11.25 1.93
N TYR A 133 4.23 10.60 2.48
CA TYR A 133 2.93 11.21 2.73
C TYR A 133 2.81 11.79 4.15
N ALA A 134 3.22 11.03 5.16
CA ALA A 134 3.02 11.42 6.56
C ALA A 134 3.81 12.69 6.96
N CYS A 135 4.93 12.99 6.29
CA CYS A 135 5.70 14.20 6.57
C CYS A 135 5.08 15.50 6.01
N LEU A 136 4.10 15.40 5.10
CA LEU A 136 3.46 16.55 4.45
C LEU A 136 2.41 17.18 5.37
N ARG A 137 2.86 17.96 6.37
CA ARG A 137 2.00 18.54 7.43
C ARG A 137 0.85 19.43 6.92
N PHE A 138 0.95 19.94 5.69
CA PHE A 138 -0.09 20.76 5.08
C PHE A 138 -1.27 19.93 4.54
N LEU A 139 -1.08 18.64 4.28
CA LEU A 139 -2.13 17.67 3.95
C LEU A 139 -2.52 16.92 5.22
N GLN A 140 -3.51 17.45 5.92
CA GLN A 140 -3.92 16.97 7.24
C GLN A 140 -4.42 15.53 7.22
N GLU A 141 -5.03 15.11 6.11
CA GLU A 141 -5.54 13.77 5.85
C GLU A 141 -4.42 12.71 5.84
N TRP A 142 -3.21 13.10 5.43
CA TRP A 142 -2.04 12.23 5.32
C TRP A 142 -1.09 12.37 6.51
N ALA A 143 -0.99 13.56 7.10
CA ALA A 143 -0.11 13.86 8.22
C ALA A 143 -0.63 13.27 9.55
N SER A 144 -0.53 11.94 9.67
CA SER A 144 -0.95 11.16 10.84
C SER A 144 -0.10 9.89 10.97
N PRO A 145 0.18 9.42 12.20
CA PRO A 145 0.79 8.09 12.41
C PRO A 145 -0.03 6.96 11.79
N LEU A 146 -1.36 7.14 11.67
CA LEU A 146 -2.24 6.17 11.02
C LEU A 146 -1.88 5.93 9.54
N THR A 147 -1.20 6.87 8.89
CA THR A 147 -0.71 6.66 7.51
C THR A 147 0.34 5.56 7.51
N LEU A 148 1.38 5.65 8.34
CA LEU A 148 2.40 4.60 8.46
C LEU A 148 1.78 3.25 8.83
N VAL A 149 0.93 3.23 9.86
CA VAL A 149 0.28 2.01 10.34
C VAL A 149 -0.57 1.37 9.24
N ASN A 150 -1.33 2.16 8.48
CA ASN A 150 -2.13 1.66 7.36
C ASN A 150 -1.25 1.11 6.22
N PHE A 151 -0.15 1.77 5.85
CA PHE A 151 0.73 1.23 4.81
C PHE A 151 1.28 -0.15 5.18
N VAL A 152 1.75 -0.32 6.43
CA VAL A 152 2.26 -1.60 6.93
C VAL A 152 1.14 -2.65 7.01
N LEU A 153 0.04 -2.37 7.72
CA LEU A 153 -1.00 -3.38 7.95
C LEU A 153 -1.70 -3.82 6.66
N LEU A 154 -1.99 -2.89 5.74
CA LEU A 154 -2.65 -3.24 4.48
C LEU A 154 -1.71 -4.02 3.55
N GLY A 155 -0.41 -3.71 3.55
CA GLY A 155 0.61 -4.49 2.86
C GLY A 155 0.76 -5.90 3.44
N CYS A 156 0.92 -6.01 4.76
CA CYS A 156 0.99 -7.30 5.45
C CYS A 156 -0.29 -8.13 5.28
N ALA A 157 -1.48 -7.53 5.35
CA ALA A 157 -2.75 -8.24 5.13
C ALA A 157 -2.81 -8.84 3.72
N SER A 158 -2.58 -8.04 2.68
CA SER A 158 -2.59 -8.53 1.29
C SER A 158 -1.50 -9.56 0.99
N GLY A 159 -0.29 -9.35 1.52
CA GLY A 159 0.81 -10.29 1.38
C GLY A 159 0.56 -11.62 2.10
N CYS A 160 -0.04 -11.60 3.30
CA CYS A 160 -0.39 -12.81 4.03
C CYS A 160 -1.56 -13.57 3.38
N THR A 161 -2.56 -12.86 2.84
CA THR A 161 -3.62 -13.47 2.01
C THR A 161 -3.03 -14.14 0.77
N LEU A 162 -2.07 -13.49 0.10
CA LEU A 162 -1.37 -14.09 -1.04
C LEU A 162 -0.54 -15.32 -0.64
N ALA A 163 0.17 -15.25 0.49
CA ALA A 163 0.90 -16.40 1.04
C ALA A 163 -0.05 -17.57 1.35
N THR A 164 -1.23 -17.29 1.89
CA THR A 164 -2.29 -18.28 2.16
C THR A 164 -2.78 -18.93 0.86
N ALA A 165 -3.00 -18.13 -0.19
CA ALA A 165 -3.37 -18.65 -1.50
C ALA A 165 -2.26 -19.51 -2.13
N CYS A 166 -0.99 -19.13 -1.99
CA CYS A 166 0.16 -19.93 -2.45
C CYS A 166 0.29 -21.24 -1.66
N ALA A 167 0.12 -21.18 -0.33
CA ALA A 167 0.17 -22.34 0.54
C ALA A 167 -0.90 -23.37 0.18
N ALA A 168 -2.10 -22.94 -0.22
CA ALA A 168 -3.15 -23.87 -0.64
C ALA A 168 -2.76 -24.79 -1.80
N TRP A 169 -1.81 -24.37 -2.65
CA TRP A 169 -1.28 -25.18 -3.75
C TRP A 169 0.01 -25.94 -3.39
N LEU A 170 0.90 -25.30 -2.62
CA LEU A 170 2.29 -25.76 -2.47
C LEU A 170 2.59 -26.35 -1.08
N ALA A 171 1.88 -25.90 -0.05
CA ALA A 171 2.06 -26.32 1.33
C ALA A 171 0.73 -26.28 2.10
N PRO A 172 -0.25 -27.16 1.77
CA PRO A 172 -1.63 -27.01 2.26
C PRO A 172 -1.76 -27.09 3.78
N SER A 173 -0.82 -27.73 4.48
CA SER A 173 -0.74 -27.77 5.95
C SER A 173 -0.60 -26.38 6.59
N LEU A 174 -0.09 -25.39 5.87
CA LEU A 174 0.06 -24.01 6.36
C LEU A 174 -1.24 -23.20 6.27
N VAL A 175 -2.24 -23.62 5.51
CA VAL A 175 -3.47 -22.83 5.32
C VAL A 175 -4.20 -22.63 6.65
N ALA A 176 -4.23 -23.65 7.51
CA ALA A 176 -4.90 -23.60 8.81
C ALA A 176 -4.28 -22.56 9.76
N SER A 177 -3.00 -22.20 9.60
CA SER A 177 -2.34 -21.17 10.40
C SER A 177 -2.30 -19.80 9.70
N LEU A 178 -2.07 -19.78 8.38
CA LEU A 178 -1.98 -18.55 7.59
C LEU A 178 -3.33 -17.86 7.38
N ALA A 179 -4.42 -18.62 7.16
CA ALA A 179 -5.73 -18.01 6.93
C ALA A 179 -6.24 -17.20 8.14
N PRO A 180 -6.16 -17.70 9.39
CA PRO A 180 -6.47 -16.87 10.57
C PRO A 180 -5.54 -15.66 10.71
N ALA A 181 -4.23 -15.81 10.45
CA ALA A 181 -3.28 -14.70 10.50
C ALA A 181 -3.62 -13.59 9.48
N ALA A 182 -3.97 -13.97 8.25
CA ALA A 182 -4.42 -13.04 7.21
C ALA A 182 -5.73 -12.35 7.61
N CYS A 183 -6.67 -13.06 8.26
CA CYS A 183 -7.90 -12.48 8.79
C CYS A 183 -7.63 -11.46 9.90
N VAL A 184 -6.72 -11.77 10.84
CA VAL A 184 -6.31 -10.84 11.90
C VAL A 184 -5.66 -9.59 11.33
N LEU A 185 -4.74 -9.73 10.36
CA LEU A 185 -4.11 -8.59 9.69
C LEU A 185 -5.13 -7.76 8.89
N THR A 186 -6.07 -8.41 8.22
CA THR A 186 -7.15 -7.74 7.47
C THR A 186 -8.07 -6.96 8.41
N LEU A 187 -8.43 -7.53 9.55
CA LEU A 187 -9.24 -6.86 10.57
C LEU A 187 -8.47 -5.70 11.20
N ALA A 188 -7.19 -5.89 11.54
CA ALA A 188 -6.33 -4.83 12.04
C ALA A 188 -6.23 -3.66 11.03
N GLY A 189 -5.95 -3.96 9.76
CA GLY A 189 -5.95 -2.96 8.68
C GLY A 189 -7.29 -2.25 8.50
N CYS A 190 -8.41 -2.97 8.61
CA CYS A 190 -9.76 -2.40 8.56
C CYS A 190 -9.98 -1.41 9.71
N THR A 191 -9.66 -1.81 10.95
CA THR A 191 -9.85 -0.95 12.13
C THR A 191 -9.03 0.33 12.04
N THR A 192 -7.75 0.26 11.66
CA THR A 192 -6.88 1.44 11.52
C THR A 192 -7.31 2.30 10.34
N ARG A 193 -7.86 1.69 9.28
CA ARG A 193 -8.39 2.45 8.16
C ARG A 193 -9.68 3.19 8.51
N LEU A 194 -10.61 2.54 9.21
CA LEU A 194 -11.82 3.17 9.75
C LEU A 194 -11.47 4.30 10.73
N ALA A 195 -10.47 4.11 11.60
CA ALA A 195 -9.98 5.16 12.48
C ALA A 195 -9.44 6.37 11.70
N SER A 196 -8.69 6.14 10.61
CA SER A 196 -8.20 7.18 9.71
C SER A 196 -9.35 7.94 9.04
N LEU A 197 -10.38 7.25 8.54
CA LEU A 197 -11.56 7.88 7.94
C LEU A 197 -12.35 8.71 8.97
N ALA A 198 -12.54 8.18 10.17
CA ALA A 198 -13.26 8.85 11.25
C ALA A 198 -12.50 10.09 11.75
N ARG A 199 -11.16 10.03 11.81
CA ARG A 199 -10.30 11.19 12.05
C ARG A 199 -10.48 12.22 10.94
N ASN A 200 -10.36 11.81 9.68
CA ASN A 200 -10.38 12.73 8.54
C ASN A 200 -11.73 13.46 8.42
N ALA A 201 -12.84 12.80 8.72
CA ALA A 201 -14.17 13.41 8.76
C ALA A 201 -14.31 14.55 9.79
N ARG A 202 -13.44 14.59 10.81
CA ARG A 202 -13.44 15.60 11.88
C ARG A 202 -12.40 16.72 11.65
N LEU A 203 -11.61 16.65 10.58
CA LEU A 203 -10.59 17.65 10.28
C LEU A 203 -11.24 19.00 9.92
N ARG A 204 -10.64 20.08 10.43
CA ARG A 204 -10.97 21.45 10.04
C ARG A 204 -9.80 22.03 9.24
N PRO A 205 -10.04 22.72 8.11
CA PRO A 205 -8.96 23.40 7.39
C PRO A 205 -8.20 24.37 8.29
N LYS A 206 -6.87 24.27 8.33
CA LYS A 206 -6.02 25.21 9.08
C LYS A 206 -5.88 26.57 8.40
N SER A 207 -5.98 26.57 7.07
CA SER A 207 -5.90 27.79 6.26
C SER A 207 -7.31 28.23 5.86
N THR A 208 -7.53 29.54 5.92
CA THR A 208 -8.71 30.25 5.40
C THR A 208 -8.30 31.22 4.29
N VAL A 209 -9.25 31.73 3.51
CA VAL A 209 -8.99 32.74 2.47
C VAL A 209 -8.26 33.96 3.07
N GLN A 210 -8.64 34.37 4.28
CA GLN A 210 -8.01 35.47 5.03
C GLN A 210 -6.56 35.15 5.39
N SER A 211 -6.28 33.99 6.00
CA SER A 211 -4.91 33.61 6.37
C SER A 211 -4.01 33.45 5.14
N ALA A 212 -4.60 33.10 4.00
CA ALA A 212 -3.88 32.85 2.78
C ALA A 212 -3.54 34.18 2.07
N THR A 213 -4.49 35.13 2.01
CA THR A 213 -4.31 36.45 1.38
C THR A 213 -3.75 37.54 2.31
N GLY A 214 -3.76 37.33 3.62
CA GLY A 214 -3.41 38.34 4.63
C GLY A 214 -4.51 39.39 4.89
N ILE A 215 -5.66 39.30 4.21
CA ILE A 215 -6.77 40.25 4.33
C ILE A 215 -7.51 40.01 5.65
N ARG A 216 -7.58 41.03 6.51
CA ARG A 216 -8.18 40.94 7.86
C ARG A 216 -9.69 41.19 7.90
N ASN A 217 -10.31 41.45 6.75
CA ASN A 217 -11.74 41.73 6.69
C ASN A 217 -12.56 40.47 7.07
N ALA A 218 -13.60 40.65 7.90
CA ALA A 218 -14.43 39.56 8.38
C ALA A 218 -15.19 38.86 7.24
N LYS A 219 -15.65 39.64 6.26
CA LYS A 219 -16.27 39.13 5.04
C LYS A 219 -15.28 39.22 3.89
N LEU A 220 -14.79 38.07 3.45
CA LEU A 220 -13.91 37.94 2.29
C LEU A 220 -14.44 36.82 1.40
N GLU A 221 -14.73 37.17 0.15
CA GLU A 221 -15.30 36.25 -0.82
C GLU A 221 -14.44 36.26 -2.08
N GLN A 222 -14.12 35.08 -2.59
CA GLN A 222 -13.40 34.96 -3.85
C GLN A 222 -14.38 35.14 -5.02
N LYS A 223 -14.32 36.29 -5.70
CA LYS A 223 -15.17 36.59 -6.88
C LYS A 223 -14.66 35.99 -8.19
N SER A 224 -13.35 35.81 -8.33
CA SER A 224 -12.77 35.20 -9.52
C SER A 224 -11.47 34.48 -9.20
N ARG A 225 -11.03 33.61 -10.11
CA ARG A 225 -9.72 32.95 -10.03
C ARG A 225 -8.58 33.82 -10.58
N GLY A 226 -8.89 34.97 -11.22
CA GLY A 226 -7.90 35.85 -11.85
C GLY A 226 -7.39 35.41 -13.23
N PHE A 227 -7.96 34.35 -13.81
CA PHE A 227 -7.64 33.88 -15.15
C PHE A 227 -8.85 33.17 -15.78
N THR A 228 -8.94 33.21 -17.12
CA THR A 228 -10.04 32.63 -17.91
C THR A 228 -9.75 31.21 -18.41
N ALA A 229 -8.49 30.85 -18.58
CA ALA A 229 -8.06 29.52 -19.03
C ALA A 229 -7.86 28.53 -17.86
N SER A 230 -7.88 27.23 -18.11
CA SER A 230 -7.50 26.25 -17.08
C SER A 230 -6.01 26.37 -16.72
N ALA A 231 -5.68 26.23 -15.44
CA ALA A 231 -4.31 26.23 -14.94
C ALA A 231 -3.91 24.83 -14.42
N PHE A 232 -2.60 24.57 -14.33
CA PHE A 232 -2.05 23.33 -13.74
C PHE A 232 -2.72 22.99 -12.39
N ASN A 233 -2.84 23.97 -11.50
CA ASN A 233 -3.42 23.78 -10.17
C ASN A 233 -4.88 23.31 -10.19
N THR A 234 -5.65 23.74 -11.19
CA THR A 234 -7.06 23.32 -11.35
C THR A 234 -7.22 21.90 -11.89
N ARG A 235 -6.15 21.32 -12.46
CA ARG A 235 -6.13 19.95 -13.00
C ARG A 235 -5.50 18.94 -12.04
N GLU A 236 -4.48 19.36 -11.32
CA GLU A 236 -3.67 18.46 -10.48
C GLU A 236 -4.25 18.30 -9.06
N PHE A 237 -4.68 19.41 -8.44
CA PHE A 237 -5.17 19.39 -7.06
C PHE A 237 -6.69 19.12 -6.97
N PHE A 238 -7.36 18.96 -8.10
CA PHE A 238 -8.77 18.60 -8.22
C PHE A 238 -8.92 17.29 -8.99
N HIS A 239 -9.71 16.34 -8.46
CA HIS A 239 -9.96 15.07 -9.13
C HIS A 239 -11.24 15.07 -9.99
N GLY A 240 -12.04 16.13 -9.94
CA GLY A 240 -13.24 16.32 -10.77
C GLY A 240 -14.37 15.31 -10.56
N LYS A 241 -14.36 14.53 -9.47
CA LYS A 241 -15.44 13.56 -9.15
C LYS A 241 -16.36 14.14 -8.07
N GLY A 242 -17.64 13.81 -8.16
CA GLY A 242 -18.63 14.25 -7.17
C GLY A 242 -18.58 13.44 -5.87
N ASN A 243 -19.25 13.96 -4.84
CA ASN A 243 -19.37 13.29 -3.53
C ASN A 243 -20.01 11.89 -3.62
N GLY A 244 -20.89 11.66 -4.61
CA GLY A 244 -21.49 10.35 -4.87
C GLY A 244 -20.44 9.29 -5.24
N THR A 245 -19.51 9.64 -6.14
CA THR A 245 -18.40 8.75 -6.53
C THR A 245 -17.49 8.42 -5.35
N LEU A 246 -17.14 9.41 -4.53
CA LEU A 246 -16.31 9.17 -3.34
C LEU A 246 -17.01 8.22 -2.35
N ARG A 247 -18.32 8.38 -2.14
CA ARG A 247 -19.10 7.45 -1.28
C ARG A 247 -19.11 6.03 -1.85
N ALA A 248 -19.30 5.88 -3.16
CA ALA A 248 -19.32 4.59 -3.83
C ALA A 248 -17.94 3.89 -3.75
N VAL A 249 -16.85 4.61 -4.06
CA VAL A 249 -15.48 4.08 -3.93
C VAL A 249 -15.18 3.70 -2.48
N LYS A 250 -15.63 4.50 -1.50
CA LYS A 250 -15.48 4.20 -0.08
C LYS A 250 -16.15 2.88 0.30
N ALA A 251 -17.40 2.69 -0.09
CA ALA A 251 -18.09 1.42 0.15
C ALA A 251 -17.40 0.27 -0.59
N GLY A 252 -17.01 0.48 -1.85
CA GLY A 252 -16.32 -0.51 -2.68
C GLY A 252 -15.02 -0.99 -2.08
N PHE A 253 -14.14 -0.10 -1.61
CA PHE A 253 -12.89 -0.54 -0.99
C PHE A 253 -13.12 -1.17 0.39
N LEU A 254 -14.12 -0.73 1.17
CA LEU A 254 -14.41 -1.36 2.47
C LEU A 254 -14.85 -2.82 2.29
N LEU A 255 -15.66 -3.07 1.26
CA LEU A 255 -16.07 -4.43 0.90
C LEU A 255 -14.91 -5.23 0.29
N GLY A 256 -14.25 -4.66 -0.72
CA GLY A 256 -13.22 -5.35 -1.51
C GLY A 256 -11.92 -5.58 -0.75
N ALA A 257 -11.43 -4.62 0.04
CA ALA A 257 -10.14 -4.75 0.73
C ALA A 257 -10.25 -5.50 2.06
N PHE A 258 -11.45 -5.55 2.67
CA PHE A 258 -11.62 -6.08 4.03
C PHE A 258 -12.73 -7.13 4.12
N ALA A 259 -13.99 -6.77 3.90
CA ALA A 259 -15.12 -7.65 4.26
C ALA A 259 -15.12 -8.96 3.44
N VAL A 260 -15.02 -8.87 2.11
CA VAL A 260 -15.05 -10.05 1.23
C VAL A 260 -13.80 -10.93 1.43
N PRO A 261 -12.57 -10.39 1.42
CA PRO A 261 -11.38 -11.21 1.71
C PRO A 261 -11.40 -11.86 3.09
N PHE A 262 -11.88 -11.15 4.11
CA PHE A 262 -12.00 -11.71 5.47
C PHE A 262 -12.95 -12.91 5.50
N VAL A 263 -14.11 -12.81 4.87
CA VAL A 263 -15.09 -13.90 4.81
C VAL A 263 -14.57 -15.07 3.98
N LEU A 264 -14.01 -14.80 2.80
CA LEU A 264 -13.49 -15.86 1.92
C LEU A 264 -12.32 -16.61 2.56
N THR A 265 -11.32 -15.88 3.08
CA THR A 265 -10.15 -16.49 3.72
C THR A 265 -10.54 -17.19 5.03
N GLY A 266 -11.42 -16.60 5.83
CA GLY A 266 -11.89 -17.16 7.10
C GLY A 266 -12.73 -18.43 6.92
N ALA A 267 -13.66 -18.44 5.96
CA ALA A 267 -14.49 -19.61 5.66
C ALA A 267 -13.66 -20.82 5.20
N LEU A 268 -12.51 -20.55 4.55
CA LEU A 268 -11.63 -21.57 4.01
C LEU A 268 -10.51 -21.99 4.97
N ALA A 269 -10.38 -21.35 6.14
CA ALA A 269 -9.33 -21.65 7.11
C ALA A 269 -9.39 -23.10 7.64
N LEU A 270 -10.60 -23.68 7.71
CA LEU A 270 -10.84 -25.05 8.18
C LEU A 270 -11.45 -25.96 7.10
N ALA A 271 -11.57 -25.45 5.86
CA ALA A 271 -12.15 -26.22 4.77
C ALA A 271 -11.16 -27.32 4.32
N PRO A 272 -11.65 -28.48 3.86
CA PRO A 272 -10.80 -29.49 3.23
C PRO A 272 -10.00 -28.88 2.07
N THR A 273 -8.72 -29.21 2.02
CA THR A 273 -7.83 -28.74 0.96
C THR A 273 -8.30 -29.31 -0.37
N SER A 274 -8.67 -28.43 -1.29
CA SER A 274 -9.20 -28.76 -2.60
C SER A 274 -8.80 -27.69 -3.61
N ALA A 275 -8.77 -28.04 -4.90
CA ALA A 275 -8.51 -27.06 -5.95
C ALA A 275 -9.50 -25.88 -5.89
N ALA A 276 -10.78 -26.15 -5.60
CA ALA A 276 -11.80 -25.13 -5.42
C ALA A 276 -11.48 -24.16 -4.26
N ALA A 277 -11.05 -24.68 -3.10
CA ALA A 277 -10.61 -23.86 -1.98
C ALA A 277 -9.38 -23.01 -2.34
N ALA A 278 -8.41 -23.59 -3.05
CA ALA A 278 -7.21 -22.89 -3.48
C ALA A 278 -7.52 -21.76 -4.49
N PHE A 279 -8.43 -21.98 -5.43
CA PHE A 279 -8.93 -20.93 -6.33
C PHE A 279 -9.69 -19.83 -5.59
N ALA A 280 -10.51 -20.19 -4.60
CA ALA A 280 -11.25 -19.22 -3.81
C ALA A 280 -10.34 -18.35 -2.92
N LEU A 281 -9.24 -18.90 -2.38
CA LEU A 281 -8.20 -18.12 -1.71
C LEU A 281 -7.45 -17.19 -2.68
N GLY A 282 -7.18 -17.67 -3.90
CA GLY A 282 -6.64 -16.81 -4.98
C GLY A 282 -7.58 -15.64 -5.31
N ALA A 283 -8.89 -15.92 -5.41
CA ALA A 283 -9.90 -14.88 -5.61
C ALA A 283 -9.96 -13.89 -4.43
N ALA A 284 -9.80 -14.37 -3.19
CA ALA A 284 -9.75 -13.51 -2.02
C ALA A 284 -8.60 -12.49 -2.11
N PHE A 285 -7.41 -12.91 -2.54
CA PHE A 285 -6.28 -11.99 -2.79
C PHE A 285 -6.59 -11.00 -3.90
N VAL A 286 -7.11 -11.46 -5.06
CA VAL A 286 -7.40 -10.57 -6.20
C VAL A 286 -8.44 -9.51 -5.84
N ILE A 287 -9.50 -9.91 -5.13
CA ILE A 287 -10.53 -8.99 -4.63
C ILE A 287 -9.94 -8.02 -3.61
N GLN A 288 -9.10 -8.52 -2.68
CA GLN A 288 -8.40 -7.69 -1.71
C GLN A 288 -7.54 -6.64 -2.40
N TYR A 289 -6.73 -7.04 -3.37
CA TYR A 289 -5.86 -6.17 -4.12
C TYR A 289 -6.64 -5.09 -4.90
N ALA A 290 -7.73 -5.47 -5.60
CA ALA A 290 -8.60 -4.51 -6.27
C ALA A 290 -9.22 -3.51 -5.29
N GLY A 291 -9.63 -3.99 -4.11
CA GLY A 291 -10.07 -3.14 -3.00
C GLY A 291 -8.98 -2.19 -2.53
N LEU A 292 -7.73 -2.63 -2.39
CA LEU A 292 -6.60 -1.81 -1.99
C LEU A 292 -6.24 -0.75 -3.05
N VAL A 293 -6.37 -1.05 -4.34
CA VAL A 293 -6.23 -0.06 -5.41
C VAL A 293 -7.29 1.03 -5.26
N ALA A 294 -8.55 0.66 -5.00
CA ALA A 294 -9.63 1.61 -4.74
C ALA A 294 -9.42 2.42 -3.43
N GLU A 295 -8.93 1.78 -2.38
CA GLU A 295 -8.55 2.42 -1.10
C GLU A 295 -7.47 3.48 -1.32
N ARG A 296 -6.41 3.12 -2.04
CA ARG A 296 -5.27 4.00 -2.28
C ARG A 296 -5.64 5.14 -3.22
N TRP A 297 -6.49 4.87 -4.22
CA TRP A 297 -7.10 5.93 -5.03
C TRP A 297 -7.91 6.91 -4.16
N PHE A 298 -8.73 6.38 -3.23
CA PHE A 298 -9.52 7.19 -2.30
C PHE A 298 -8.63 8.02 -1.38
N PHE A 299 -7.53 7.45 -0.87
CA PHE A 299 -6.55 8.15 -0.04
C PHE A 299 -6.00 9.43 -0.71
N PHE A 300 -5.77 9.40 -2.02
CA PHE A 300 -5.35 10.59 -2.79
C PHE A 300 -6.51 11.54 -3.11
N ALA A 301 -7.67 10.97 -3.46
CA ALA A 301 -8.83 11.75 -3.88
C ALA A 301 -9.41 12.59 -2.73
N ASP A 302 -9.53 12.00 -1.55
CA ASP A 302 -10.11 12.61 -0.33
C ASP A 302 -9.25 13.75 0.25
N ALA A 303 -7.96 13.79 -0.09
CA ALA A 303 -7.05 14.82 0.38
C ALA A 303 -7.42 16.22 -0.14
N ARG A 304 -7.61 17.16 0.79
CA ARG A 304 -7.94 18.57 0.49
C ARG A 304 -6.69 19.43 0.49
N HIS A 305 -6.16 19.70 -0.69
CA HIS A 305 -4.98 20.56 -0.83
C HIS A 305 -5.29 22.01 -0.43
N PRO A 306 -4.49 22.68 0.43
CA PRO A 306 -4.75 24.07 0.83
C PRO A 306 -4.83 25.06 -0.33
N GLN A 307 -4.14 24.80 -1.45
CA GLN A 307 -4.27 25.65 -2.63
C GLN A 307 -5.69 25.68 -3.20
N ASN A 308 -6.52 24.66 -2.95
CA ASN A 308 -7.90 24.64 -3.43
C ASN A 308 -8.73 25.77 -2.81
N ILE A 309 -8.26 26.42 -1.74
CA ILE A 309 -8.85 27.63 -1.17
C ILE A 309 -8.75 28.83 -2.15
N TYR A 310 -7.68 28.89 -2.97
CA TYR A 310 -7.47 29.96 -3.96
C TYR A 310 -8.04 29.66 -5.34
N TYR A 311 -8.36 28.39 -5.62
CA TYR A 311 -8.79 27.94 -6.94
C TYR A 311 -10.22 27.41 -6.92
N GLN A 312 -11.04 27.88 -5.97
CA GLN A 312 -12.45 27.53 -5.90
C GLN A 312 -13.14 27.94 -7.21
N CYS A 313 -14.14 27.15 -7.64
CA CYS A 313 -14.98 27.56 -8.75
C CYS A 313 -15.62 28.89 -8.34
N ALA A 314 -15.30 29.95 -9.07
CA ALA A 314 -15.97 31.22 -8.93
C ALA A 314 -17.48 30.95 -9.12
N SER A 315 -18.28 31.39 -8.15
CA SER A 315 -19.74 31.33 -8.19
C SER A 315 -20.30 32.26 -9.24
#